data_AF-A0A3D3SDN9-F1
#
_entry.id   AF-A0A3D3SDN9-F1
#
_cell.length_a   1.000
_cell.length_b   1.000
_cell.length_c   1.000
_cell.angle_alpha   90.00
_cell.angle_beta   90.00
_cell.angle_gamma   90.00
#
_symmetry.space_group_name_H-M   'P 1'
#
loop_
_entity.id
_entity.type
_entity.pdbx_description
1 polymer ?
#
loop_
_entity_poly.entity_id
_entity_poly.type
_entity_poly.pdbx_seq_one_letter_code
_entity_poly.pdbx_strand_id
1 'polypeptide(L)' 'MIGTNELLIIALVILVLFGASAIPKFARSLGQAKKEFDKGSEGKDEEKNSVAKSEETKK' A
#
# COMPACT_ATOMS: atom_id res chain seq x y z
N MET A 1 -30.05 -5.05 4.83
CA MET A 1 -28.91 -4.50 5.58
C MET A 1 -28.01 -5.67 5.90
N ILE A 2 -26.79 -5.72 5.35
CA ILE A 2 -25.83 -6.77 5.72
C ILE A 2 -25.39 -6.45 7.14
N GLY A 3 -25.73 -7.32 8.08
CA GLY A 3 -25.34 -7.18 9.47
C GLY A 3 -23.89 -7.58 9.69
N THR A 4 -23.35 -7.20 10.84
CA THR A 4 -22.01 -7.62 11.29
C THR A 4 -21.86 -9.14 11.28
N ASN A 5 -22.95 -9.87 11.54
CA ASN A 5 -22.97 -11.34 11.53
C ASN A 5 -22.75 -11.92 10.12
N GLU A 6 -23.49 -11.45 9.12
CA GLU A 6 -23.29 -11.89 7.74
C GLU A 6 -21.87 -11.56 7.23
N LEU A 7 -21.34 -10.39 7.58
CA LEU A 7 -19.96 -10.02 7.23
C LEU A 7 -18.94 -10.96 7.89
N LEU A 8 -19.14 -11.34 9.15
CA LEU A 8 -18.31 -12.31 9.86
C LEU A 8 -18.33 -13.69 9.20
N ILE A 9 -19.51 -14.15 8.79
CA ILE A 9 -19.67 -15.44 8.09
C ILE A 9 -18.94 -15.42 6.75
N ILE A 10 -19.09 -14.35 5.97
CA ILE A 10 -18.38 -14.19 4.69
C ILE A 10 -16.86 -14.17 4.91
N ALA A 11 -16.39 -13.40 5.92
CA ALA A 11 -14.98 -13.36 6.27
C ALA A 11 -14.45 -14.74 6.67
N LEU A 12 -15.23 -15.53 7.42
CA LEU A 12 -14.87 -16.89 7.81
C LEU A 12 -14.77 -17.82 6.60
N VAL A 13 -15.70 -17.74 5.65
CA VAL A 13 -15.65 -18.53 4.40
C VAL A 13 -14.40 -18.20 3.61
N ILE A 14 -14.08 -16.91 3.42
CA ILE A 14 -12.85 -16.47 2.75
C ILE A 14 -11.62 -16.98 3.51
N LEU A 15 -11.63 -16.93 4.85
CA LEU A 15 -10.54 -17.43 5.68
C LEU A 15 -10.31 -18.93 5.53
N VAL A 16 -11.37 -19.74 5.35
CA VAL A 16 -11.25 -21.18 5.13
C VAL A 16 -10.73 -21.48 3.72
N LEU A 17 -11.18 -20.77 2.70
CA LEU A 17 -10.75 -20.98 1.31
C LEU A 17 -9.29 -20.58 1.07
N PHE A 18 -8.86 -19.45 1.63
CA PHE A 18 -7.53 -18.90 1.38
C PHE A 18 -6.54 -19.09 2.54
N GLY A 19 -7.04 -19.42 3.73
CA GLY A 19 -6.27 -19.56 4.97
C GLY A 19 -6.01 -18.22 5.68
N ALA A 20 -5.77 -18.28 7.00
CA ALA A 20 -5.48 -17.09 7.82
C ALA A 20 -4.23 -16.31 7.39
N SER A 21 -3.28 -16.97 6.73
CA SER A 21 -2.06 -16.33 6.22
C SER A 21 -2.27 -15.56 4.91
N ALA A 22 -3.41 -15.70 4.22
CA ALA A 22 -3.66 -14.99 2.96
C ALA A 22 -3.86 -13.49 3.15
N ILE A 23 -4.59 -13.09 4.21
CA ILE A 23 -4.83 -11.68 4.53
C ILE A 23 -3.52 -10.90 4.74
N PRO A 24 -2.58 -11.33 5.61
CA PRO A 24 -1.32 -10.62 5.81
C PRO A 24 -0.37 -10.69 4.60
N LYS A 25 -0.46 -11.73 3.77
CA LYS A 25 0.31 -11.79 2.51
C LYS A 25 -0.22 -10.78 1.49
N PHE A 26 -1.55 -10.74 1.30
CA PHE A 26 -2.22 -9.81 0.40
C PHE A 26 -2.01 -8.35 0.83
N ALA A 27 -2.13 -8.05 2.12
CA ALA A 27 -1.89 -6.70 2.64
C ALA A 27 -0.44 -6.25 2.38
N ARG A 28 0.54 -7.14 2.54
CA ARG A 28 1.95 -6.84 2.24
C ARG A 28 2.17 -6.57 0.75
N SER A 29 1.64 -7.41 -0.14
CA SER A 29 1.79 -7.20 -1.59
C SER A 29 1.08 -5.93 -2.06
N LEU A 30 -0.11 -5.65 -1.53
CA LEU A 30 -0.86 -4.43 -1.85
C LEU A 30 -0.15 -3.18 -1.30
N GLY A 31 0.42 -3.25 -0.11
CA GLY A 31 1.21 -2.17 0.47
C GLY A 31 2.49 -1.87 -0.32
N GLN A 32 3.18 -2.90 -0.80
CA GLN A 32 4.34 -2.74 -1.69
C GLN A 32 3.92 -2.12 -3.03
N ALA A 33 2.84 -2.63 -3.64
CA ALA A 33 2.31 -2.07 -4.89
C ALA A 33 1.88 -0.61 -4.73
N LYS A 34 1.19 -0.27 -3.63
CA LYS A 34 0.82 1.12 -3.31
C LYS A 34 2.05 1.99 -3.12
N LYS A 35 3.06 1.53 -2.37
CA LYS A 35 4.30 2.28 -2.15
C LYS A 35 5.04 2.57 -3.45
N GLU A 36 5.13 1.59 -4.35
CA GLU A 36 5.76 1.81 -5.66
C GLU A 36 4.89 2.67 -6.59
N PHE A 37 3.56 2.55 -6.52
CA PHE A 37 2.62 3.40 -7.24
C PHE A 37 2.70 4.87 -6.79
N ASP A 38 2.74 5.11 -5.48
CA ASP A 38 2.92 6.43 -4.88
C ASP A 38 4.28 6.99 -5.29
N LYS A 39 5.37 6.23 -5.15
CA LYS A 39 6.72 6.64 -5.58
C LYS A 39 6.80 6.96 -7.08
N GLY A 40 6.12 6.20 -7.93
CA GLY A 40 6.05 6.46 -9.37
C GLY A 40 5.18 7.66 -9.73
N SER A 41 4.16 7.95 -8.90
CA SER A 41 3.29 9.13 -9.05
C SER A 41 3.99 10.39 -8.53
N GLU A 42 4.62 10.33 -7.36
CA GLU A 42 5.39 11.39 -6.72
C GLU A 42 6.74 11.63 -7.41
N GLY A 43 7.33 10.63 -8.05
CA GLY A 43 8.56 10.77 -8.84
C GLY A 43 8.43 11.76 -10.01
N LYS A 44 7.20 12.10 -10.44
CA LYS A 44 6.95 13.23 -11.36
C LYS A 44 7.06 14.60 -10.70
N ASP A 45 6.88 14.68 -9.38
CA ASP A 45 6.93 15.92 -8.60
C ASP A 45 8.28 16.11 -7.88
N GLU A 46 8.95 15.03 -7.44
CA GLU A 46 10.22 15.10 -6.70
C GLU A 46 11.48 15.30 -7.57
N GLU A 47 11.42 15.01 -8.87
CA GLU A 47 12.54 15.31 -9.80
C GLU A 47 12.77 16.85 -9.92
N LYS A 48 11.78 17.67 -9.58
CA LYS A 48 11.93 19.13 -9.46
C LYS A 48 12.55 19.61 -8.14
N ASN A 49 12.53 18.81 -7.08
CA ASN A 49 12.94 19.27 -5.74
C ASN A 49 14.37 18.82 -5.33
N SER A 50 14.93 17.82 -6.01
CA SER A 50 16.30 17.34 -5.70
C SER A 50 17.43 18.14 -6.37
N VAL A 51 17.13 19.01 -7.35
CA VAL A 51 18.12 19.90 -7.98
C VAL A 51 18.42 21.14 -7.10
N ALA A 52 17.51 21.53 -6.19
CA ALA A 52 17.65 22.74 -5.37
C ALA A 52 18.47 22.56 -4.07
N LYS A 53 18.87 21.32 -3.71
CA LYS A 53 19.55 21.03 -2.43
C LYS A 53 20.95 20.46 -2.60
N SER A 54 21.70 20.94 -3.59
CA SER A 54 23.13 20.61 -3.76
C SER A 54 24.04 21.80 -4.08
N GLU A 55 23.53 23.04 -4.11
CA GLU A 55 24.37 24.24 -4.39
C GLU A 55 24.70 25.12 -3.16
N GLU A 56 24.13 24.87 -1.98
CA GLU A 56 24.37 25.69 -0.78
C GLU A 56 25.35 25.05 0.22
N THR A 57 26.50 24.57 -0.24
CA THR A 57 27.61 24.20 0.66
C THR A 57 28.99 24.54 0.08
N LYS A 58 29.07 25.48 -0.87
CA LYS A 58 30.35 26.03 -1.32
C LYS A 58 30.22 27.49 -1.79
N LYS A 59 30.00 28.40 -0.84
CA LYS A 59 30.37 29.82 -0.98
C LYS A 59 30.88 30.36 0.34
#